data_AF-K2BFL2-F1
#
_entry.id   AF-K2BFL2-F1
#
_cell.length_a   1.000
_cell.length_b   1.000
_cell.length_c   1.000
_cell.angle_alpha   90.00
_cell.angle_beta   90.00
_cell.angle_gamma   90.00
#
_symmetry.space_group_name_H-M   'P 1'
#
loop_
_entity.id
_entity.type
_entity.pdbx_description
1 polymer ?
#
loop_
_entity_poly.entity_id
_entity_poly.type
_entity_poly.pdbx_seq_one_letter_code
_entity_poly.pdbx_strand_id
1 'polypeptide(L)'
;MYVTADGGATWTTATGWSATETAYKLAYDASNDLLYAAGGIQEMNAAKTGDVYVSADGGLSWTALNIPDDAAIQSLAITPDGTVYAGAGIISISGAGPTGIYKYENETWEHLADSPEMEITSIVIDPTDATILYATAADFNSYSSTIAGLYKSTDAGESWTHITEGLNHVYNIRTVSLQSSTNNLYIAGLATDGTGAGVIYKSTDAATTWSKLYTGLSGETINYMIFDGLISCNSRGLYEIKSKASLTFKISDKTVQPGTTVTISTTLTDNATGKKLKHRTVSLYKKSQGSWKKIDSKKTSNRANVTFTITVNKTNQYKIRYQPKDTAREEYVRSESATKKIHAK
;
A
#
# COMPACT_ATOMS: atom_id res chain seq x y z
N MET A 1 16.23 -20.69 -9.21
CA MET A 1 16.01 -19.33 -9.75
C MET A 1 16.40 -19.30 -11.23
N TYR A 2 15.92 -18.32 -12.00
CA TYR A 2 16.20 -18.17 -13.43
C TYR A 2 16.65 -16.74 -13.73
N VAL A 3 17.52 -16.59 -14.73
CA VAL A 3 18.05 -15.31 -15.22
C VAL A 3 17.71 -15.13 -16.68
N THR A 4 17.44 -13.89 -17.08
CA THR A 4 17.23 -13.49 -18.47
C THR A 4 18.08 -12.26 -18.79
N ALA A 5 18.61 -12.20 -20.00
CA ALA A 5 19.36 -11.05 -20.53
C ALA A 5 18.63 -10.34 -21.69
N ASP A 6 17.45 -10.84 -22.08
CA ASP A 6 16.71 -10.38 -23.26
C ASP A 6 15.29 -9.90 -22.92
N GLY A 7 15.10 -9.45 -21.67
CA GLY A 7 13.81 -8.96 -21.19
C GLY A 7 12.77 -10.07 -20.94
N GLY A 8 13.22 -11.32 -20.75
CA GLY A 8 12.38 -12.45 -20.39
C GLY A 8 11.93 -13.30 -21.57
N ALA A 9 12.52 -13.12 -22.76
CA ALA A 9 12.23 -13.97 -23.92
C ALA A 9 12.89 -15.35 -23.77
N THR A 10 14.09 -15.41 -23.21
CA THR A 10 14.78 -16.66 -22.85
C THR A 10 15.27 -16.63 -21.41
N TRP A 11 15.38 -17.82 -20.82
CA TRP A 11 15.73 -18.00 -19.41
C TRP A 11 16.81 -19.08 -19.25
N THR A 12 17.79 -18.79 -18.40
CA THR A 12 18.84 -19.72 -17.98
C THR A 12 18.69 -20.03 -16.50
N THR A 13 18.86 -21.29 -16.13
CA THR A 13 18.81 -21.72 -14.73
C THR A 13 20.04 -21.22 -13.98
N ALA A 14 19.85 -20.52 -12.86
CA ALA A 14 20.93 -20.10 -11.99
C ALA A 14 21.50 -21.28 -11.19
N THR A 15 22.78 -21.23 -10.85
CA THR A 15 23.47 -22.24 -10.03
C THR A 15 23.79 -21.72 -8.62
N GLY A 16 24.22 -22.60 -7.71
CA GLY A 16 24.59 -22.23 -6.34
C GLY A 16 23.43 -21.92 -5.38
N TRP A 17 22.19 -22.07 -5.85
CA TRP A 17 20.97 -21.97 -5.03
C TRP A 17 20.39 -23.36 -4.71
N SER A 18 19.85 -23.53 -3.50
CA SER A 18 19.19 -24.76 -3.10
C SER A 18 17.83 -24.94 -3.80
N ALA A 19 17.65 -26.04 -4.54
CA ALA A 19 16.39 -26.32 -5.26
C ALA A 19 15.18 -26.58 -4.34
N THR A 20 15.41 -26.82 -3.04
CA THR A 20 14.36 -27.02 -2.04
C THR A 20 13.90 -25.71 -1.40
N GLU A 21 14.63 -24.61 -1.62
CA GLU A 21 14.30 -23.30 -1.05
C GLU A 21 13.45 -22.45 -2.00
N THR A 22 12.52 -21.71 -1.40
CA THR A 22 11.79 -20.65 -2.07
C THR A 22 12.60 -19.36 -1.99
N ALA A 23 12.76 -18.68 -3.13
CA ALA A 23 13.30 -17.32 -3.16
C ALA A 23 12.16 -16.33 -2.88
N TYR A 24 12.14 -15.74 -1.68
CA TYR A 24 11.07 -14.83 -1.26
C TYR A 24 11.25 -13.41 -1.77
N LYS A 25 12.49 -12.95 -1.82
CA LYS A 25 12.83 -11.57 -2.14
C LYS A 25 14.16 -11.49 -2.86
N LEU A 26 14.22 -10.67 -3.90
CA LEU A 26 15.47 -10.19 -4.49
C LEU A 26 15.67 -8.73 -4.12
N ALA A 27 16.93 -8.36 -3.90
CA ALA A 27 17.37 -6.99 -3.67
C ALA A 27 18.65 -6.72 -4.47
N TYR A 28 18.79 -5.49 -4.98
CA TYR A 28 19.96 -5.07 -5.75
C TYR A 28 20.71 -4.00 -4.98
N ASP A 29 21.99 -4.25 -4.76
CA ASP A 29 22.95 -3.26 -4.29
C ASP A 29 23.59 -2.57 -5.50
N ALA A 30 23.13 -1.35 -5.76
CA ALA A 30 23.63 -0.55 -6.87
C ALA A 30 25.06 -0.03 -6.67
N SER A 31 25.55 0.01 -5.43
CA SER A 31 26.89 0.54 -5.11
C SER A 31 27.98 -0.48 -5.40
N ASN A 32 27.70 -1.75 -5.15
CA ASN A 32 28.64 -2.86 -5.36
C ASN A 32 28.29 -3.76 -6.56
N ASP A 33 27.19 -3.46 -7.27
CA ASP A 33 26.65 -4.27 -8.37
C ASP A 33 26.36 -5.73 -7.98
N LEU A 34 25.83 -5.91 -6.77
CA LEU A 34 25.52 -7.21 -6.19
C LEU A 34 24.01 -7.46 -6.15
N LEU A 35 23.61 -8.70 -6.37
CA LEU A 35 22.25 -9.16 -6.12
C LEU A 35 22.22 -9.99 -4.84
N TYR A 36 21.19 -9.78 -4.03
CA TYR A 36 20.91 -10.56 -2.85
C TYR A 36 19.54 -11.23 -2.96
N ALA A 37 19.44 -12.44 -2.43
CA ALA A 37 18.22 -13.24 -2.45
C ALA A 37 17.92 -13.80 -1.06
N ALA A 38 16.67 -13.63 -0.63
CA ALA A 38 16.14 -14.20 0.60
C ALA A 38 15.64 -15.63 0.33
N GLY A 39 16.23 -16.60 0.99
CA GLY A 39 15.93 -18.02 0.86
C GLY A 39 15.24 -18.58 2.10
N GLY A 40 14.33 -19.53 1.87
CA GLY A 40 13.84 -20.39 2.94
C GLY A 40 12.84 -21.43 2.46
N ILE A 41 12.73 -22.50 3.22
CA ILE A 41 11.79 -23.59 2.95
C ILE A 41 10.43 -23.26 3.57
N GLN A 42 9.35 -23.33 2.79
CA GLN A 42 7.97 -23.14 3.26
C GLN A 42 7.23 -24.47 3.44
N GLU A 43 7.71 -25.32 4.34
CA GLU A 43 7.07 -26.62 4.61
C GLU A 43 6.64 -26.75 6.07
N MET A 44 5.43 -27.29 6.28
CA MET A 44 4.80 -27.44 7.60
C MET A 44 5.63 -28.27 8.59
N ASN A 45 6.55 -29.13 8.11
CA ASN A 45 7.34 -30.03 8.96
C ASN A 45 8.84 -29.94 8.72
N ALA A 46 9.32 -28.94 7.98
CA ALA A 46 10.76 -28.79 7.74
C ALA A 46 11.47 -28.35 9.02
N ALA A 47 12.55 -29.06 9.39
CA ALA A 47 13.59 -28.47 10.21
C ALA A 47 14.21 -27.33 9.38
N LYS A 48 14.26 -26.12 9.92
CA LYS A 48 14.56 -24.89 9.16
C LYS A 48 15.92 -25.01 8.44
N THR A 49 16.00 -24.45 7.22
CA THR A 49 17.20 -24.34 6.36
C THR A 49 17.06 -23.12 5.45
N GLY A 50 17.24 -21.92 5.97
CA GLY A 50 17.08 -20.67 5.21
C GLY A 50 18.34 -19.85 5.21
N ASP A 51 18.48 -18.93 4.26
CA ASP A 51 19.68 -18.10 4.17
C ASP A 51 19.45 -16.82 3.37
N VAL A 52 20.46 -15.94 3.37
CA VAL A 52 20.65 -14.92 2.35
C VAL A 52 21.74 -15.37 1.40
N TYR A 53 21.47 -15.27 0.10
CA TYR A 53 22.45 -15.58 -0.94
C TYR A 53 22.87 -14.30 -1.65
N VAL A 54 24.12 -14.25 -2.08
CA VAL A 54 24.69 -13.16 -2.87
C VAL A 54 25.12 -13.65 -4.25
N SER A 55 24.99 -12.79 -5.26
CA SER A 55 25.48 -13.00 -6.61
C SER A 55 26.21 -11.76 -7.11
N ALA A 56 27.39 -11.95 -7.69
CA ALA A 56 28.23 -10.91 -8.28
C ALA A 56 28.27 -10.98 -9.83
N ASP A 57 27.45 -11.84 -10.43
CA ASP A 57 27.46 -12.11 -11.88
C ASP A 57 26.08 -11.92 -12.53
N GLY A 58 25.27 -11.01 -11.96
CA GLY A 58 23.93 -10.72 -12.45
C GLY A 58 22.92 -11.85 -12.19
N GLY A 59 23.19 -12.71 -11.20
CA GLY A 59 22.29 -13.77 -10.75
C GLY A 59 22.54 -15.13 -11.40
N LEU A 60 23.60 -15.31 -12.19
CA LEU A 60 23.90 -16.58 -12.85
C LEU A 60 24.37 -17.63 -11.85
N SER A 61 25.13 -17.23 -10.83
CA SER A 61 25.53 -18.05 -9.70
C SER A 61 25.31 -17.34 -8.37
N TRP A 62 24.98 -18.11 -7.35
CA TRP A 62 24.64 -17.64 -6.00
C TRP A 62 25.52 -18.31 -4.95
N THR A 63 25.90 -17.58 -3.92
CA THR A 63 26.66 -18.08 -2.78
C THR A 63 25.91 -17.76 -1.50
N ALA A 64 25.73 -18.77 -0.66
CA ALA A 64 25.16 -18.66 0.68
C ALA A 64 26.03 -17.76 1.57
N LEU A 65 25.41 -16.80 2.28
CA LEU A 65 26.07 -15.96 3.28
C LEU A 65 26.06 -16.58 4.68
N ASN A 66 25.43 -17.75 4.85
CA ASN A 66 25.39 -18.54 6.07
C ASN A 66 24.89 -17.72 7.28
N ILE A 67 23.65 -17.25 7.19
CA ILE A 67 23.00 -16.57 8.30
C ILE A 67 22.99 -17.46 9.57
N PRO A 68 23.18 -16.90 10.77
CA PRO A 68 23.07 -17.65 12.01
C PRO A 68 21.68 -18.28 12.22
N ASP A 69 21.64 -19.27 13.10
CA ASP A 69 20.41 -19.95 13.56
C ASP A 69 19.58 -20.66 12.47
N ASP A 70 20.11 -20.74 11.26
CA ASP A 70 19.44 -21.34 10.09
C ASP A 70 18.10 -20.65 9.77
N ALA A 71 18.11 -19.31 9.86
CA ALA A 71 16.93 -18.47 9.75
C ALA A 71 16.39 -18.41 8.31
N ALA A 72 15.10 -18.73 8.14
CA ALA A 72 14.36 -18.44 6.91
C ALA A 72 14.14 -16.94 6.75
N ILE A 73 14.46 -16.40 5.57
CA ILE A 73 14.41 -14.96 5.30
C ILE A 73 13.28 -14.64 4.35
N GLN A 74 12.42 -13.70 4.75
CA GLN A 74 11.27 -13.26 3.94
C GLN A 74 11.51 -11.91 3.25
N SER A 75 12.33 -11.06 3.84
CA SER A 75 12.56 -9.70 3.36
C SER A 75 14.02 -9.31 3.44
N LEU A 76 14.44 -8.49 2.47
CA LEU A 76 15.75 -7.85 2.44
C LEU A 76 15.57 -6.35 2.21
N ALA A 77 16.40 -5.57 2.87
CA ALA A 77 16.65 -4.17 2.56
C ALA A 77 18.17 -3.94 2.56
N ILE A 78 18.65 -3.12 1.63
CA ILE A 78 20.09 -2.86 1.46
C ILE A 78 20.29 -1.35 1.48
N THR A 79 21.25 -0.91 2.28
CA THR A 79 21.68 0.49 2.36
C THR A 79 22.69 0.81 1.24
N PRO A 80 22.90 2.10 0.90
CA PRO A 80 23.85 2.48 -0.15
C PRO A 80 25.32 2.09 0.11
N ASP A 81 25.70 1.79 1.35
CA ASP A 81 27.04 1.31 1.72
C ASP A 81 27.17 -0.22 1.68
N GLY A 82 26.10 -0.94 1.30
CA GLY A 82 26.10 -2.39 1.14
C GLY A 82 25.69 -3.18 2.38
N THR A 83 25.34 -2.51 3.49
CA THR A 83 24.77 -3.20 4.67
C THR A 83 23.41 -3.80 4.33
N VAL A 84 23.24 -5.08 4.69
CA VAL A 84 22.02 -5.85 4.39
C VAL A 84 21.25 -6.10 5.67
N TYR A 85 19.95 -5.77 5.66
CA TYR A 85 18.99 -6.11 6.70
C TYR A 85 18.11 -7.25 6.21
N ALA A 86 18.15 -8.37 6.92
CA ALA A 86 17.42 -9.60 6.62
C ALA A 86 16.31 -9.82 7.66
N GLY A 87 15.06 -9.82 7.20
CA GLY A 87 13.90 -10.09 8.03
C GLY A 87 13.64 -11.58 8.13
N ALA A 88 13.87 -12.14 9.32
CA ALA A 88 13.69 -13.56 9.59
C ALA A 88 12.23 -13.88 9.95
N GLY A 89 11.79 -15.06 9.50
CA GLY A 89 10.49 -15.60 9.82
C GLY A 89 10.03 -16.61 8.78
N ILE A 90 9.12 -17.49 9.16
CA ILE A 90 8.50 -18.45 8.24
C ILE A 90 7.01 -18.43 8.49
N ILE A 91 6.21 -18.48 7.42
CA ILE A 91 4.78 -18.74 7.54
C ILE A 91 4.61 -20.26 7.82
N SER A 92 4.86 -20.70 9.05
CA SER A 92 4.60 -22.06 9.51
C SER A 92 3.39 -22.07 10.44
N ILE A 93 2.60 -23.15 10.41
CA ILE A 93 1.41 -23.35 11.26
C ILE A 93 1.77 -24.18 12.52
N SER A 94 2.97 -24.76 12.58
CA SER A 94 3.30 -25.83 13.53
C SER A 94 4.48 -25.54 14.47
N GLY A 95 5.18 -24.40 14.38
CA GLY A 95 6.32 -24.15 15.26
C GLY A 95 6.96 -22.76 15.20
N ALA A 96 7.67 -22.41 16.26
CA ALA A 96 8.54 -21.25 16.36
C ALA A 96 9.93 -21.58 15.80
N GLY A 97 10.57 -20.63 15.13
CA GLY A 97 12.03 -20.63 15.06
C GLY A 97 12.51 -19.22 14.86
N PRO A 98 13.70 -18.99 14.28
CA PRO A 98 14.28 -17.65 14.25
C PRO A 98 13.33 -16.63 13.62
N THR A 99 13.16 -15.53 14.34
CA THR A 99 12.40 -14.33 14.02
C THR A 99 13.32 -13.13 14.24
N GLY A 100 12.82 -11.91 14.00
CA GLY A 100 13.62 -10.70 14.17
C GLY A 100 14.42 -10.32 12.93
N ILE A 101 15.33 -9.36 13.11
CA ILE A 101 16.11 -8.76 12.02
C ILE A 101 17.59 -9.07 12.22
N TYR A 102 18.22 -9.59 11.18
CA TYR A 102 19.64 -9.83 11.12
C TYR A 102 20.29 -8.76 10.24
N LYS A 103 21.41 -8.21 10.69
CA LYS A 103 22.23 -7.23 9.96
C LYS A 103 23.50 -7.92 9.46
N TYR A 104 23.80 -7.78 8.19
CA TYR A 104 25.07 -8.19 7.59
C TYR A 104 25.87 -6.95 7.21
N GLU A 105 27.04 -6.80 7.83
CA GLU A 105 27.93 -5.67 7.63
C GLU A 105 29.38 -6.17 7.81
N ASN A 106 30.29 -5.73 6.95
CA ASN A 106 31.71 -6.13 6.99
C ASN A 106 31.89 -7.66 7.09
N GLU A 107 31.16 -8.39 6.24
CA GLU A 107 31.19 -9.85 6.16
C GLU A 107 30.72 -10.61 7.41
N THR A 108 30.11 -9.92 8.38
CA THR A 108 29.65 -10.50 9.65
C THR A 108 28.15 -10.32 9.82
N TRP A 109 27.50 -11.35 10.38
CA TRP A 109 26.10 -11.30 10.78
C TRP A 109 25.95 -10.91 12.26
N GLU A 110 24.95 -10.09 12.53
CA GLU A 110 24.46 -9.75 13.86
C GLU A 110 22.95 -9.91 13.92
N HIS A 111 22.44 -10.59 14.95
CA HIS A 111 21.00 -10.59 15.25
C HIS A 111 20.69 -9.37 16.13
N LEU A 112 19.89 -8.44 15.62
CA LEU A 112 19.56 -7.19 16.32
C LEU A 112 18.63 -7.48 17.50
N ALA A 113 19.16 -7.35 18.72
CA ALA A 113 18.51 -7.80 19.95
C ALA A 113 17.16 -7.10 20.23
N ASP A 114 17.04 -5.81 19.91
CA ASP A 114 15.82 -5.03 20.14
C ASP A 114 14.88 -5.01 18.92
N SER A 115 15.14 -5.86 17.91
CA SER A 115 14.24 -6.01 16.77
C SER A 115 12.93 -6.70 17.16
N PRO A 116 11.84 -6.52 16.40
CA PRO A 116 10.56 -7.14 16.75
C PRO A 116 10.68 -8.68 16.78
N GLU A 117 10.35 -9.30 17.92
CA GLU A 117 10.45 -10.76 18.14
C GLU A 117 9.35 -11.57 17.43
N MET A 118 9.06 -11.27 16.16
CA MET A 118 8.06 -11.98 15.33
C MET A 118 8.52 -12.08 13.88
N GLU A 119 7.74 -12.76 13.04
CA GLU A 119 8.06 -12.93 11.63
C GLU A 119 8.10 -11.57 10.92
N ILE A 120 9.29 -11.20 10.46
CA ILE A 120 9.50 -9.94 9.74
C ILE A 120 9.14 -10.14 8.28
N THR A 121 8.05 -9.50 7.88
CA THR A 121 7.41 -9.70 6.57
C THR A 121 7.87 -8.69 5.53
N SER A 122 8.36 -7.54 5.96
CA SER A 122 8.85 -6.49 5.06
C SER A 122 9.77 -5.55 5.83
N ILE A 123 10.85 -5.11 5.18
CA ILE A 123 11.77 -4.07 5.67
C ILE A 123 11.98 -3.08 4.52
N VAL A 124 11.94 -1.79 4.82
CA VAL A 124 12.33 -0.71 3.90
C VAL A 124 13.20 0.32 4.63
N ILE A 125 14.14 0.91 3.90
CA ILE A 125 15.07 1.93 4.38
C ILE A 125 14.69 3.27 3.77
N ASP A 126 14.76 4.35 4.56
CA ASP A 126 14.58 5.70 4.04
C ASP A 126 15.73 6.06 3.08
N PRO A 127 15.45 6.43 1.82
CA PRO A 127 16.49 6.70 0.82
C PRO A 127 17.24 8.00 1.10
N THR A 128 16.74 8.86 2.00
CA THR A 128 17.38 10.12 2.38
C THR A 128 18.19 10.00 3.67
N ASP A 129 17.94 8.95 4.46
CA ASP A 129 18.63 8.69 5.72
C ASP A 129 18.65 7.19 6.03
N ALA A 130 19.80 6.53 5.80
CA ALA A 130 19.95 5.09 6.00
C ALA A 130 19.81 4.63 7.46
N THR A 131 19.78 5.57 8.43
CA THR A 131 19.51 5.23 9.85
C THR A 131 18.02 5.02 10.11
N ILE A 132 17.13 5.42 9.20
CA ILE A 132 15.70 5.29 9.37
C ILE A 132 15.22 4.04 8.63
N LEU A 133 14.69 3.08 9.40
CA LEU A 133 14.15 1.84 8.87
C LEU A 133 12.70 1.66 9.30
N TYR A 134 11.93 0.98 8.46
CA TYR A 134 10.57 0.55 8.76
C TYR A 134 10.44 -0.93 8.52
N ALA A 135 9.81 -1.64 9.46
CA ALA A 135 9.60 -3.08 9.36
C ALA A 135 8.15 -3.45 9.71
N THR A 136 7.61 -4.48 9.06
CA THR A 136 6.34 -5.08 9.46
C THR A 136 6.59 -6.44 10.08
N ALA A 137 6.00 -6.66 11.25
CA ALA A 137 6.05 -7.91 11.99
C ALA A 137 4.64 -8.52 12.06
N ALA A 138 4.48 -9.80 11.72
CA ALA A 138 3.18 -10.44 11.62
C ALA A 138 3.15 -11.76 12.37
N ASP A 139 2.08 -11.99 13.13
CA ASP A 139 1.79 -13.28 13.75
C ASP A 139 0.88 -14.11 12.84
N PHE A 140 1.46 -15.11 12.18
CA PHE A 140 0.70 -16.02 11.30
C PHE A 140 0.01 -17.17 12.02
N ASN A 141 0.34 -17.37 13.31
CA ASN A 141 -0.16 -18.50 14.11
C ASN A 141 -1.47 -18.15 14.79
N SER A 142 -1.50 -17.04 15.55
CA SER A 142 -2.66 -16.67 16.35
C SER A 142 -3.51 -15.55 15.74
N TYR A 143 -2.90 -14.71 14.89
CA TYR A 143 -3.51 -13.47 14.38
C TYR A 143 -4.11 -12.56 15.47
N SER A 144 -3.67 -12.73 16.72
CA SER A 144 -4.21 -12.06 17.91
C SER A 144 -3.15 -11.28 18.70
N SER A 145 -1.89 -11.36 18.26
CA SER A 145 -0.76 -10.68 18.90
C SER A 145 -0.92 -9.16 18.87
N THR A 146 -0.73 -8.53 20.04
CA THR A 146 -0.72 -7.06 20.19
C THR A 146 0.58 -6.42 19.74
N ILE A 147 1.63 -7.22 19.54
CA ILE A 147 2.95 -6.77 19.06
C ILE A 147 3.08 -6.97 17.54
N ALA A 148 2.02 -7.38 16.83
CA ALA A 148 2.03 -7.37 15.37
C ALA A 148 1.83 -5.94 14.85
N GLY A 149 2.43 -5.60 13.71
CA GLY A 149 2.20 -4.34 13.04
C GLY A 149 3.45 -3.70 12.46
N LEU A 150 3.44 -2.37 12.44
CA LEU A 150 4.52 -1.56 11.87
C LEU A 150 5.48 -1.10 12.97
N TYR A 151 6.77 -1.19 12.70
CA TYR A 151 7.85 -0.72 13.54
C TYR A 151 8.72 0.29 12.79
N LYS A 152 9.32 1.22 13.53
CA LYS A 152 10.27 2.21 13.03
C LYS A 152 11.53 2.22 13.88
N SER A 153 12.70 2.23 13.24
CA SER A 153 13.99 2.57 13.84
C SER A 153 14.47 3.92 13.28
N THR A 154 15.25 4.65 14.08
CA THR A 154 15.93 5.90 13.68
C THR A 154 17.42 5.86 14.01
N ASP A 155 17.95 4.67 14.26
CA ASP A 155 19.31 4.40 14.70
C ASP A 155 19.86 3.15 14.01
N ALA A 156 19.56 2.98 12.72
CA ALA A 156 20.07 1.89 11.88
C ALA A 156 19.69 0.47 12.37
N GLY A 157 18.55 0.33 13.04
CA GLY A 157 18.00 -0.93 13.50
C GLY A 157 18.41 -1.33 14.92
N GLU A 158 19.21 -0.52 15.61
CA GLU A 158 19.64 -0.77 16.99
C GLU A 158 18.46 -0.75 17.97
N SER A 159 17.46 0.12 17.76
CA SER A 159 16.22 0.12 18.54
C SER A 159 14.98 0.37 17.66
N TRP A 160 13.84 -0.16 18.11
CA TRP A 160 12.58 -0.12 17.34
C TRP A 160 11.41 0.39 18.18
N THR A 161 10.62 1.28 17.59
CA THR A 161 9.36 1.77 18.15
C THR A 161 8.18 1.15 17.41
N HIS A 162 7.25 0.53 18.14
CA HIS A 162 5.99 0.02 17.59
C HIS A 162 5.04 1.17 17.28
N ILE A 163 4.63 1.30 16.01
CA ILE A 163 3.76 2.38 15.53
C ILE A 163 2.31 1.94 15.60
N THR A 164 1.56 2.53 16.54
CA THR A 164 0.13 2.22 16.78
C THR A 164 -0.79 3.41 16.49
N GLU A 165 -0.29 4.63 16.63
CA GLU A 165 -1.06 5.86 16.43
C GLU A 165 -1.58 5.97 14.99
N GLY A 166 -2.89 6.23 14.84
CA GLY A 166 -3.57 6.27 13.54
C GLY A 166 -3.78 4.91 12.84
N LEU A 167 -3.34 3.80 13.45
CA LEU A 167 -3.40 2.44 12.89
C LEU A 167 -4.33 1.48 13.65
N ASN A 168 -5.09 1.97 14.63
CA ASN A 168 -6.05 1.21 15.44
C ASN A 168 -7.21 0.56 14.65
N HIS A 169 -7.31 0.83 13.35
CA HIS A 169 -8.36 0.32 12.46
C HIS A 169 -7.83 -0.66 11.39
N VAL A 170 -6.59 -1.11 11.53
CA VAL A 170 -5.96 -2.13 10.69
C VAL A 170 -5.26 -3.16 11.57
N TYR A 171 -5.35 -4.42 11.18
CA TYR A 171 -4.61 -5.54 11.78
C TYR A 171 -3.96 -6.38 10.68
N ASN A 172 -3.09 -7.32 11.03
CA ASN A 172 -2.34 -8.14 10.07
C ASN A 172 -1.63 -7.30 9.01
N ILE A 173 -0.88 -6.28 9.44
CA ILE A 173 -0.06 -5.47 8.54
C ILE A 173 1.10 -6.35 8.05
N ARG A 174 1.10 -6.73 6.78
CA ARG A 174 2.07 -7.68 6.20
C ARG A 174 3.14 -7.03 5.33
N THR A 175 2.94 -5.77 4.95
CA THR A 175 3.86 -5.11 4.05
C THR A 175 3.92 -3.63 4.35
N VAL A 176 5.13 -3.09 4.30
CA VAL A 176 5.43 -1.67 4.23
C VAL A 176 6.14 -1.42 2.90
N SER A 177 5.85 -0.30 2.26
CA SER A 177 6.54 0.12 1.05
C SER A 177 6.80 1.60 1.09
N LEU A 178 7.97 2.00 0.61
CA LEU A 178 8.41 3.38 0.58
C LEU A 178 8.60 3.83 -0.87
N GLN A 179 7.93 4.93 -1.21
CA GLN A 179 8.09 5.57 -2.52
C GLN A 179 9.24 6.57 -2.46
N SER A 180 10.41 6.18 -2.97
CA SER A 180 11.64 6.97 -2.88
C SER A 180 11.51 8.40 -3.42
N SER A 181 10.76 8.62 -4.49
CA SER A 181 10.58 9.94 -5.10
C SER A 181 9.81 10.95 -4.24
N THR A 182 9.09 10.49 -3.22
CA THR A 182 8.22 11.34 -2.38
C THR A 182 8.38 11.10 -0.88
N ASN A 183 9.16 10.09 -0.51
CA ASN A 183 9.26 9.55 0.83
C ASN A 183 7.91 9.17 1.47
N ASN A 184 6.92 8.83 0.65
CA ASN A 184 5.61 8.40 1.13
C ASN A 184 5.66 6.92 1.53
N LEU A 185 5.12 6.61 2.70
CA LEU A 185 4.97 5.24 3.18
C LEU A 185 3.57 4.73 2.90
N TYR A 186 3.50 3.45 2.57
CA TYR A 186 2.28 2.71 2.38
C TYR A 186 2.34 1.46 3.24
N ILE A 187 1.23 1.12 3.90
CA ILE A 187 1.06 -0.17 4.57
C ILE A 187 -0.24 -0.81 4.13
N ALA A 188 -0.27 -2.14 4.12
CA ALA A 188 -1.48 -2.90 3.84
C ALA A 188 -1.73 -3.97 4.88
N GLY A 189 -3.00 -4.15 5.23
CA GLY A 189 -3.48 -5.16 6.17
C GLY A 189 -4.99 -5.38 5.99
N LEU A 190 -5.65 -5.79 7.07
CA LEU A 190 -7.08 -6.07 7.11
C LEU A 190 -7.83 -5.07 8.00
N ALA A 191 -9.05 -4.69 7.60
CA ALA A 191 -9.89 -3.76 8.33
C ALA A 191 -10.51 -4.40 9.59
N THR A 192 -10.47 -3.70 10.73
CA THR A 192 -11.02 -4.18 12.02
C THR A 192 -12.55 -4.04 12.14
N ASP A 193 -13.25 -3.66 11.06
CA ASP A 193 -14.70 -3.44 11.04
C ASP A 193 -15.54 -4.72 10.88
N GLY A 194 -14.91 -5.89 11.06
CA GLY A 194 -15.53 -7.21 10.93
C GLY A 194 -15.76 -7.65 9.48
N THR A 195 -15.41 -6.84 8.48
CA THR A 195 -15.58 -7.21 7.07
C THR A 195 -14.46 -8.09 6.53
N GLY A 196 -13.29 -8.11 7.21
CA GLY A 196 -12.08 -8.75 6.70
C GLY A 196 -11.61 -8.17 5.36
N ALA A 197 -12.01 -6.94 5.04
CA ALA A 197 -11.60 -6.26 3.81
C ALA A 197 -10.15 -5.82 3.89
N GLY A 198 -9.41 -5.98 2.80
CA GLY A 198 -8.11 -5.35 2.61
C GLY A 198 -8.19 -3.82 2.78
N VAL A 199 -7.25 -3.27 3.52
CA VAL A 199 -7.14 -1.84 3.78
C VAL A 199 -5.71 -1.38 3.53
N ILE A 200 -5.58 -0.19 2.94
CA ILE A 200 -4.28 0.44 2.69
C ILE A 200 -4.28 1.80 3.35
N TYR A 201 -3.20 2.07 4.07
CA TYR A 201 -2.92 3.36 4.68
C TYR A 201 -1.69 3.99 4.03
N LYS A 202 -1.67 5.31 4.01
CA LYS A 202 -0.58 6.14 3.51
C LYS A 202 -0.14 7.13 4.58
N SER A 203 1.17 7.28 4.75
CA SER A 203 1.79 8.38 5.48
C SER A 203 2.64 9.21 4.52
N THR A 204 2.65 10.51 4.74
CA THR A 204 3.44 11.48 3.96
C THR A 204 4.44 12.24 4.85
N ASP A 205 4.62 11.77 6.09
CA ASP A 205 5.34 12.44 7.17
C ASP A 205 6.11 11.42 8.02
N ALA A 206 6.81 10.50 7.35
CA ALA A 206 7.73 9.55 7.98
C ALA A 206 7.08 8.66 9.07
N ALA A 207 5.84 8.22 8.84
CA ALA A 207 4.99 7.40 9.71
C ALA A 207 4.44 8.11 10.95
N THR A 208 4.49 9.45 11.02
CA THR A 208 3.89 10.19 12.15
C THR A 208 2.37 10.22 12.07
N THR A 209 1.79 10.42 10.89
CA THR A 209 0.33 10.34 10.69
C THR A 209 -0.04 9.45 9.53
N TRP A 210 -1.20 8.81 9.65
CA TRP A 210 -1.70 7.85 8.68
C TRP A 210 -3.10 8.20 8.21
N SER A 211 -3.29 8.14 6.88
CA SER A 211 -4.58 8.31 6.25
C SER A 211 -4.97 7.05 5.49
N LYS A 212 -6.22 6.61 5.65
CA LYS A 212 -6.77 5.48 4.90
C LYS A 212 -6.85 5.85 3.41
N LEU A 213 -6.03 5.18 2.60
CA LEU A 213 -5.95 5.37 1.16
C LEU A 213 -7.04 4.56 0.44
N TYR A 214 -7.23 3.30 0.88
CA TYR A 214 -8.15 2.37 0.25
C TYR A 214 -8.77 1.41 1.27
N THR A 215 -10.00 1.00 1.00
CA THR A 215 -10.68 -0.11 1.69
C THR A 215 -11.55 -0.85 0.68
N GLY A 216 -11.44 -2.17 0.65
CA GLY A 216 -12.10 -3.05 -0.31
C GLY A 216 -11.45 -4.44 -0.35
N LEU A 217 -11.69 -5.22 -1.40
CA LEU A 217 -11.02 -6.52 -1.59
C LEU A 217 -11.25 -7.51 -0.42
N SER A 218 -12.52 -7.71 -0.04
CA SER A 218 -12.91 -8.70 0.96
C SER A 218 -12.42 -10.10 0.58
N GLY A 219 -11.79 -10.78 1.54
CA GLY A 219 -11.21 -12.11 1.35
C GLY A 219 -9.85 -12.12 0.65
N GLU A 220 -9.26 -10.95 0.38
CA GLU A 220 -7.88 -10.87 -0.15
C GLU A 220 -6.88 -10.54 0.96
N THR A 221 -5.71 -11.16 0.88
CA THR A 221 -4.52 -10.70 1.61
C THR A 221 -3.63 -9.93 0.65
N ILE A 222 -3.09 -8.80 1.12
CA ILE A 222 -2.15 -7.98 0.37
C ILE A 222 -0.74 -8.35 0.84
N ASN A 223 0.03 -9.03 0.00
CA ASN A 223 1.38 -9.49 0.37
C ASN A 223 2.46 -8.49 -0.05
N TYR A 224 2.21 -7.73 -1.12
CA TYR A 224 3.19 -6.79 -1.64
C TYR A 224 2.51 -5.57 -2.24
N MET A 225 3.13 -4.40 -2.08
CA MET A 225 2.71 -3.17 -2.76
C MET A 225 3.81 -2.70 -3.69
N ILE A 226 3.39 -2.33 -4.88
CA ILE A 226 4.19 -1.73 -5.92
C ILE A 226 3.67 -0.29 -6.06
N PHE A 227 4.60 0.66 -6.06
CA PHE A 227 4.38 2.12 -6.02
C PHE A 227 3.07 2.63 -6.70
N ASP A 228 2.49 3.68 -6.10
CA ASP A 228 1.32 4.43 -6.62
C ASP A 228 0.03 3.62 -6.86
N GLY A 229 -0.18 2.56 -6.08
CA GLY A 229 -1.48 1.87 -5.98
C GLY A 229 -1.54 0.51 -6.67
N LEU A 230 -0.46 0.01 -7.25
CA LEU A 230 -0.42 -1.34 -7.79
C LEU A 230 -0.13 -2.36 -6.67
N ILE A 231 -1.01 -3.33 -6.45
CA ILE A 231 -0.84 -4.30 -5.35
C ILE A 231 -0.93 -5.73 -5.83
N SER A 232 -0.27 -6.67 -5.13
CA SER A 232 -0.49 -8.11 -5.34
C SER A 232 -1.46 -8.66 -4.29
N CYS A 233 -2.46 -9.40 -4.77
CA CYS A 233 -3.47 -10.07 -3.96
C CYS A 233 -3.45 -11.57 -4.23
N ASN A 234 -3.78 -12.37 -3.20
CA ASN A 234 -3.78 -13.84 -3.31
C ASN A 234 -4.64 -14.38 -4.46
N SER A 235 -5.90 -13.98 -4.55
CA SER A 235 -6.84 -14.57 -5.53
C SER A 235 -7.02 -13.72 -6.78
N ARG A 236 -6.71 -12.43 -6.70
CA ARG A 236 -6.89 -11.47 -7.81
C ARG A 236 -5.62 -11.22 -8.62
N GLY A 237 -4.47 -11.72 -8.16
CA GLY A 237 -3.18 -11.42 -8.76
C GLY A 237 -2.84 -9.94 -8.63
N LEU A 238 -2.30 -9.35 -9.68
CA LEU A 238 -1.95 -7.94 -9.72
C LEU A 238 -3.20 -7.07 -9.88
N TYR A 239 -3.42 -6.17 -8.92
CA TYR A 239 -4.57 -5.28 -8.89
C TYR A 239 -4.13 -3.83 -8.77
N GLU A 240 -4.54 -3.01 -9.73
CA GLU A 240 -4.38 -1.56 -9.64
C GLU A 240 -5.49 -0.97 -8.78
N ILE A 241 -5.12 -0.32 -7.68
CA ILE A 241 -6.03 0.39 -6.80
C ILE A 241 -6.47 1.66 -7.49
N LYS A 242 -7.67 1.53 -8.02
CA LYS A 242 -8.46 2.60 -8.59
C LYS A 242 -9.01 3.42 -7.43
N SER A 243 -8.48 4.62 -7.24
CA SER A 243 -8.96 5.55 -6.23
C SER A 243 -10.46 5.83 -6.38
N LYS A 244 -11.11 6.30 -5.32
CA LYS A 244 -12.50 6.78 -5.40
C LYS A 244 -12.45 8.27 -5.73
N ALA A 245 -13.34 8.74 -6.60
CA ALA A 245 -13.52 10.18 -6.74
C ALA A 245 -14.18 10.72 -5.48
N SER A 246 -14.02 12.00 -5.18
CA SER A 246 -14.68 12.72 -4.09
C SER A 246 -15.25 14.03 -4.63
N LEU A 247 -16.41 14.43 -4.12
CA LEU A 247 -17.19 15.54 -4.63
C LEU A 247 -17.60 16.47 -3.49
N THR A 248 -17.22 17.74 -3.59
CA THR A 248 -17.75 18.77 -2.69
C THR A 248 -19.09 19.30 -3.22
N PHE A 249 -20.06 19.62 -2.35
CA PHE A 249 -21.32 20.26 -2.74
C PHE A 249 -21.49 21.58 -1.98
N LYS A 250 -21.18 22.71 -2.62
CA LYS A 250 -21.40 24.06 -2.07
C LYS A 250 -22.56 24.74 -2.78
N ILE A 251 -23.37 25.47 -2.02
CA ILE A 251 -24.53 26.24 -2.50
C ILE A 251 -24.33 27.66 -2.01
N SER A 252 -24.57 28.67 -2.85
CA SER A 252 -24.51 30.08 -2.45
C SER A 252 -25.53 30.39 -1.34
N ASP A 253 -26.78 29.98 -1.53
CA ASP A 253 -27.87 30.18 -0.56
C ASP A 253 -28.80 28.96 -0.45
N LYS A 254 -29.12 28.57 0.80
CA LYS A 254 -30.01 27.43 1.06
C LYS A 254 -31.50 27.80 1.11
N THR A 255 -31.81 29.09 1.23
CA THR A 255 -33.17 29.60 1.37
C THR A 255 -33.28 30.89 0.56
N VAL A 256 -34.14 30.89 -0.46
CA VAL A 256 -34.26 32.01 -1.41
C VAL A 256 -35.72 32.31 -1.76
N GLN A 257 -35.97 33.49 -2.33
CA GLN A 257 -37.30 33.81 -2.87
C GLN A 257 -37.55 33.06 -4.18
N PRO A 258 -38.80 32.69 -4.51
CA PRO A 258 -39.14 32.12 -5.82
C PRO A 258 -38.61 32.97 -6.97
N GLY A 259 -38.02 32.32 -7.99
CA GLY A 259 -37.38 32.99 -9.13
C GLY A 259 -35.93 33.41 -8.88
N THR A 260 -35.40 33.23 -7.67
CA THR A 260 -33.99 33.55 -7.38
C THR A 260 -33.07 32.53 -8.04
N THR A 261 -31.98 33.04 -8.63
CA THR A 261 -30.93 32.22 -9.21
C THR A 261 -29.89 31.85 -8.15
N VAL A 262 -29.62 30.56 -7.99
CA VAL A 262 -28.68 30.01 -7.02
C VAL A 262 -27.52 29.34 -7.74
N THR A 263 -26.32 29.51 -7.19
CA THR A 263 -25.12 28.89 -7.71
C THR A 263 -24.75 27.66 -6.89
N ILE A 264 -24.53 26.54 -7.58
CA ILE A 264 -24.02 25.29 -7.02
C ILE A 264 -22.60 25.09 -7.53
N SER A 265 -21.62 25.03 -6.62
CA SER A 265 -20.22 24.79 -6.97
C SER A 265 -19.75 23.45 -6.42
N THR A 266 -18.97 22.74 -7.22
CA THR A 266 -18.36 21.48 -6.84
C THR A 266 -16.92 21.38 -7.35
N THR A 267 -16.10 20.72 -6.56
CA THR A 267 -14.73 20.32 -6.89
C THR A 267 -14.69 18.80 -6.89
N LEU A 268 -14.10 18.23 -7.94
CA LEU A 268 -13.88 16.80 -8.08
C LEU A 268 -12.40 16.49 -7.78
N THR A 269 -12.15 15.68 -6.76
CA THR A 269 -10.80 15.22 -6.42
C THR A 269 -10.75 13.71 -6.37
N ASP A 270 -9.54 13.19 -6.50
CA ASP A 270 -9.20 11.86 -6.06
C ASP A 270 -9.28 11.82 -4.52
N ASN A 271 -10.01 10.86 -3.95
CA ASN A 271 -10.23 10.79 -2.51
C ASN A 271 -8.97 10.33 -1.77
N ALA A 272 -8.14 9.52 -2.43
CA ALA A 272 -6.98 8.89 -1.85
C ALA A 272 -5.76 9.84 -1.88
N THR A 273 -5.57 10.56 -2.98
CA THR A 273 -4.39 11.40 -3.24
C THR A 273 -4.67 12.89 -3.19
N GLY A 274 -5.95 13.30 -3.17
CA GLY A 274 -6.33 14.72 -3.31
C GLY A 274 -6.12 15.29 -4.72
N LYS A 275 -5.63 14.49 -5.68
CA LYS A 275 -5.38 14.90 -7.07
C LYS A 275 -6.63 15.52 -7.69
N LYS A 276 -6.47 16.65 -8.37
CA LYS A 276 -7.58 17.37 -9.03
C LYS A 276 -8.01 16.62 -10.31
N LEU A 277 -9.27 16.20 -10.35
CA LEU A 277 -9.83 15.47 -11.50
C LEU A 277 -10.38 16.44 -12.55
N LYS A 278 -9.52 16.81 -13.51
CA LYS A 278 -9.80 17.81 -14.56
C LYS A 278 -10.54 17.20 -15.75
N HIS A 279 -11.33 18.00 -16.43
CA HIS A 279 -12.07 17.65 -17.66
C HIS A 279 -13.00 16.43 -17.53
N ARG A 280 -13.45 16.12 -16.30
CA ARG A 280 -14.39 15.04 -16.01
C ARG A 280 -15.82 15.56 -16.02
N THR A 281 -16.75 14.77 -16.55
CA THR A 281 -18.17 15.18 -16.68
C THR A 281 -18.92 14.95 -15.37
N VAL A 282 -19.43 16.03 -14.77
CA VAL A 282 -20.32 16.00 -13.59
C VAL A 282 -21.72 16.40 -14.02
N SER A 283 -22.73 15.70 -13.51
CA SER A 283 -24.14 15.96 -13.84
C SER A 283 -24.92 16.44 -12.62
N LEU A 284 -25.82 17.40 -12.84
CA LEU A 284 -26.75 17.92 -11.84
C LEU A 284 -28.14 17.31 -12.07
N TYR A 285 -28.78 16.91 -10.98
CA TYR A 285 -30.10 16.32 -10.95
C TYR A 285 -31.02 17.09 -10.01
N LYS A 286 -32.31 17.11 -10.34
CA LYS A 286 -33.39 17.65 -9.51
C LYS A 286 -34.40 16.55 -9.20
N LYS A 287 -34.92 16.52 -7.96
CA LYS A 287 -35.91 15.52 -7.56
C LYS A 287 -37.31 15.91 -8.05
N SER A 288 -38.00 14.97 -8.69
CA SER A 288 -39.33 15.16 -9.25
C SER A 288 -40.12 13.85 -9.09
N GLN A 289 -41.26 13.90 -8.37
CA GLN A 289 -42.14 12.75 -8.15
C GLN A 289 -41.37 11.50 -7.64
N GLY A 290 -40.52 11.67 -6.63
CA GLY A 290 -39.70 10.59 -6.08
C GLY A 290 -38.46 10.21 -6.90
N SER A 291 -38.43 10.52 -8.20
CA SER A 291 -37.32 10.21 -9.11
C SER A 291 -36.30 11.35 -9.26
N TRP A 292 -35.05 11.01 -9.58
CA TRP A 292 -34.00 11.98 -9.90
C TRP A 292 -33.94 12.22 -11.40
N LYS A 293 -34.21 13.45 -11.86
CA LYS A 293 -34.10 13.83 -13.28
C LYS A 293 -32.84 14.66 -13.49
N LYS A 294 -32.02 14.29 -14.49
CA LYS A 294 -30.83 15.06 -14.88
C LYS A 294 -31.29 16.36 -15.51
N ILE A 295 -30.73 17.49 -15.07
CA ILE A 295 -31.10 18.83 -15.56
C ILE A 295 -29.93 19.57 -16.20
N ASP A 296 -28.69 19.21 -15.88
CA ASP A 296 -27.50 19.80 -16.51
C ASP A 296 -26.30 18.83 -16.42
N SER A 297 -25.27 19.04 -17.24
CA SER A 297 -24.01 18.30 -17.20
C SER A 297 -22.87 19.15 -17.76
N LYS A 298 -21.78 19.26 -16.99
CA LYS A 298 -20.63 20.09 -17.34
C LYS A 298 -19.31 19.38 -17.03
N LYS A 299 -18.25 19.72 -17.75
CA LYS A 299 -16.89 19.23 -17.46
C LYS A 299 -16.23 20.07 -16.38
N THR A 300 -15.44 19.43 -15.51
CA THR A 300 -14.57 20.13 -14.57
C THR A 300 -13.47 20.90 -15.30
N SER A 301 -13.12 22.07 -14.77
CA SER A 301 -12.07 22.95 -15.30
C SER A 301 -10.64 22.42 -15.04
N ASN A 302 -9.63 23.18 -15.46
CA ASN A 302 -8.21 22.93 -15.13
C ASN A 302 -7.93 22.93 -13.62
N ARG A 303 -8.83 23.51 -12.82
CA ARG A 303 -8.77 23.49 -11.34
C ARG A 303 -9.68 22.44 -10.73
N ALA A 304 -10.23 21.53 -11.54
CA ALA A 304 -11.22 20.50 -11.20
C ALA A 304 -12.55 21.01 -10.61
N ASN A 305 -12.83 22.30 -10.78
CA ASN A 305 -14.07 22.92 -10.33
C ASN A 305 -15.10 22.95 -11.45
N VAL A 306 -16.38 22.83 -11.10
CA VAL A 306 -17.51 23.09 -11.99
C VAL A 306 -18.64 23.77 -11.23
N THR A 307 -19.33 24.67 -11.93
CA THR A 307 -20.40 25.49 -11.37
C THR A 307 -21.68 25.36 -12.20
N PHE A 308 -22.78 25.11 -11.51
CA PHE A 308 -24.13 25.06 -12.06
C PHE A 308 -24.94 26.23 -11.53
N THR A 309 -25.86 26.69 -12.34
CA THR A 309 -26.75 27.81 -12.00
C THR A 309 -28.17 27.33 -12.19
N ILE A 310 -29.01 27.51 -11.16
CA ILE A 310 -30.40 27.07 -11.17
C ILE A 310 -31.32 28.18 -10.70
N THR A 311 -32.48 28.31 -11.32
CA THR A 311 -33.55 29.17 -10.82
C THR A 311 -34.47 28.38 -9.90
N VAL A 312 -34.65 28.87 -8.67
CA VAL A 312 -35.42 28.19 -7.63
C VAL A 312 -36.82 28.78 -7.56
N ASN A 313 -37.80 28.10 -8.15
CA ASN A 313 -39.20 28.53 -8.10
C ASN A 313 -39.98 27.90 -6.94
N LYS A 314 -39.50 26.76 -6.42
CA LYS A 314 -40.11 26.04 -5.31
C LYS A 314 -39.06 25.22 -4.58
N THR A 315 -39.33 24.92 -3.31
CA THR A 315 -38.50 24.03 -2.49
C THR A 315 -38.26 22.70 -3.20
N ASN A 316 -37.00 22.30 -3.35
CA ASN A 316 -36.64 21.06 -4.05
C ASN A 316 -35.30 20.49 -3.55
N GLN A 317 -35.04 19.23 -3.89
CA GLN A 317 -33.77 18.56 -3.65
C GLN A 317 -32.96 18.48 -4.94
N TYR A 318 -31.67 18.73 -4.83
CA TYR A 318 -30.71 18.69 -5.91
C TYR A 318 -29.59 17.71 -5.57
N LYS A 319 -29.11 16.99 -6.57
CA LYS A 319 -28.03 16.01 -6.45
C LYS A 319 -27.00 16.26 -7.53
N ILE A 320 -25.73 16.32 -7.15
CA ILE A 320 -24.61 16.28 -8.09
C ILE A 320 -24.08 14.86 -8.12
N ARG A 321 -23.69 14.38 -9.31
CA ARG A 321 -23.14 13.04 -9.49
C ARG A 321 -21.99 13.08 -10.50
N TYR A 322 -20.91 12.41 -10.15
CA TYR A 322 -19.89 11.98 -11.11
C TYR A 322 -20.05 10.49 -11.37
N GLN A 323 -20.12 10.13 -12.65
CA GLN A 323 -20.14 8.73 -13.07
C GLN A 323 -18.99 8.52 -14.07
N PRO A 324 -17.95 7.77 -13.68
CA PRO A 324 -16.84 7.43 -14.55
C PRO A 324 -17.30 6.76 -15.85
N LYS A 325 -16.72 7.18 -16.98
CA LYS A 325 -16.94 6.60 -18.32
C LYS A 325 -15.58 6.22 -18.93
N ASP A 326 -15.60 5.25 -19.83
CA ASP A 326 -14.45 4.83 -20.65
C ASP A 326 -13.20 4.53 -19.80
N THR A 327 -12.02 4.99 -20.20
CA THR A 327 -10.75 4.78 -19.48
C THR A 327 -10.77 5.31 -18.04
N ALA A 328 -11.63 6.29 -17.70
CA ALA A 328 -11.76 6.72 -16.31
C ALA A 328 -12.47 5.69 -15.40
N ARG A 329 -13.16 4.68 -15.96
CA ARG A 329 -13.61 3.50 -15.20
C ARG A 329 -12.45 2.61 -14.78
N GLU A 330 -11.35 2.68 -15.52
CA GLU A 330 -10.10 2.03 -15.16
C GLU A 330 -9.33 2.79 -14.08
N GLU A 331 -9.72 4.01 -13.69
CA GLU A 331 -9.12 4.73 -12.54
C GLU A 331 -10.12 4.88 -11.37
N TYR A 332 -11.43 4.86 -11.62
CA TYR A 332 -12.48 5.14 -10.63
C TYR A 332 -13.69 4.20 -10.85
N VAL A 333 -13.89 3.22 -9.97
CA VAL A 333 -14.85 2.12 -10.22
C VAL A 333 -16.30 2.44 -9.79
N ARG A 334 -16.50 3.43 -8.91
CA ARG A 334 -17.83 3.75 -8.36
C ARG A 334 -18.24 5.20 -8.63
N SER A 335 -19.52 5.40 -8.90
CA SER A 335 -20.08 6.74 -9.06
C SER A 335 -20.24 7.41 -7.70
N GLU A 336 -19.84 8.66 -7.57
CA GLU A 336 -20.07 9.45 -6.36
C GLU A 336 -21.21 10.45 -6.53
N SER A 337 -21.94 10.71 -5.45
CA SER A 337 -23.00 11.73 -5.45
C SER A 337 -23.22 12.39 -4.11
N ALA A 338 -23.58 13.67 -4.14
CA ALA A 338 -23.97 14.42 -2.96
C ALA A 338 -25.33 15.09 -3.19
N THR A 339 -26.17 15.17 -2.14
CA THR A 339 -27.54 15.69 -2.22
C THR A 339 -27.74 16.83 -1.23
N LYS A 340 -28.43 17.90 -1.65
CA LYS A 340 -28.86 19.00 -0.78
C LYS A 340 -30.27 19.46 -1.11
N LYS A 341 -30.96 20.01 -0.11
CA LYS A 341 -32.28 20.64 -0.25
C LYS A 341 -32.11 22.16 -0.27
N ILE A 342 -32.86 22.84 -1.14
CA ILE A 342 -32.95 24.31 -1.19
C ILE A 342 -34.41 24.68 -0.96
N HIS A 343 -34.63 25.63 -0.06
CA HIS A 343 -35.95 26.10 0.35
C HIS A 343 -36.33 27.37 -0.42
N ALA A 344 -37.53 27.38 -0.99
CA ALA A 344 -38.18 28.61 -1.44
C ALA A 344 -39.03 29.13 -0.27
N LYS A 345 -38.86 30.41 0.08
CA LYS A 345 -39.68 31.06 1.12
C LYS A 345 -41.12 31.24 0.67
#